data_AF-W9PZZ2-F1
#
_entry.id   AF-W9PZZ2-F1
#
_cell.length_a   1.000
_cell.length_b   1.000
_cell.length_c   1.000
_cell.angle_alpha   90.00
_cell.angle_beta   90.00
_cell.angle_gamma   90.00
#
_symmetry.space_group_name_H-M   'P 1'
#
loop_
_entity.id
_entity.type
_entity.pdbx_description
1 polymer ?
#
loop_
_entity_poly.entity_id
_entity_poly.type
_entity_poly.pdbx_seq_one_letter_code
_entity_poly.pdbx_strand_id
1 'polypeptide(L)'
;MSRSVSSSRGSESPMEPERAHRACEKCTRTKKKCDKALPACSRCTRLATTCSYDFIYTAPTTAVVEPGYLAGSTPKEAYGQGIFDPAFDVSSSMVMALLSSRNIPWREATERYFETMNPWFSVIHPELFAIRTDNLGSGASSNADQGPRDPAVALLIVCMQLVSQYDDEAAAASTNVNEGKDMIEMPAYRAAKRVLSVLRGLSAPSIELVQCSILLALFEFGHGDVMRAYVSIGDANTMAMVLRIGPGKYIEAEREANIPYEEEERRCVYWSLFVLDRLIHVDCSLIHMPLQVPSPAADDLLPTSNLIWHNQNQSPTRSVQRHPASVAPSVPLGPFQRNCQCAMLYTRAYSPKPQGNPNALLEEYVELDIATRALVEAMIMQTSRWGDFYECFATCTCS
;
A
#
# COMPACT_ATOMS: atom_id res chain seq x y z
N MET A 1 64.28 -81.11 -36.13
CA MET A 1 63.58 -81.53 -37.37
C MET A 1 62.09 -81.61 -37.10
N SER A 2 61.36 -80.68 -37.70
CA SER A 2 60.04 -80.85 -38.31
C SER A 2 58.95 -81.56 -37.49
N ARG A 3 57.97 -80.79 -37.00
CA ARG A 3 56.58 -81.27 -36.90
C ARG A 3 55.61 -80.27 -37.55
N SER A 4 54.94 -80.82 -38.55
CA SER A 4 53.78 -80.41 -39.34
C SER A 4 52.61 -79.95 -38.44
N VAL A 5 52.02 -78.77 -38.68
CA VAL A 5 50.90 -78.45 -39.62
C VAL A 5 49.52 -78.89 -39.11
N SER A 6 48.83 -77.91 -38.49
CA SER A 6 47.42 -77.49 -38.56
C SER A 6 46.27 -78.51 -38.67
N SER A 7 45.26 -78.35 -37.80
CA SER A 7 43.86 -78.08 -38.21
C SER A 7 42.95 -77.77 -37.00
N SER A 8 42.34 -76.58 -36.96
CA SER A 8 41.06 -76.33 -36.29
C SER A 8 40.49 -75.00 -36.80
N ARG A 9 39.63 -75.06 -37.82
CA ARG A 9 38.18 -74.72 -37.78
C ARG A 9 37.88 -73.38 -37.11
N GLY A 10 37.48 -72.42 -37.94
CA GLY A 10 36.95 -71.13 -37.50
C GLY A 10 35.63 -71.26 -36.75
N SER A 11 35.45 -70.34 -35.82
CA SER A 11 34.17 -69.97 -35.22
C SER A 11 34.08 -68.45 -35.29
N GLU A 12 33.30 -67.94 -36.24
CA GLU A 12 32.84 -66.56 -36.25
C GLU A 12 31.93 -66.36 -35.02
N SER A 13 32.40 -65.58 -34.04
CA SER A 13 31.54 -65.11 -32.95
C SER A 13 30.69 -63.94 -33.46
N PRO A 14 29.38 -63.89 -33.17
CA PRO A 14 28.53 -62.77 -33.57
C PRO A 14 29.03 -61.49 -32.91
N MET A 15 29.36 -60.47 -33.71
CA MET A 15 29.66 -59.12 -33.21
C MET A 15 28.49 -58.61 -32.37
N GLU A 16 28.70 -58.41 -31.07
CA GLU A 16 27.71 -57.76 -30.21
C GLU A 16 27.46 -56.33 -30.71
N PRO A 17 26.20 -55.88 -30.79
CA PRO A 17 25.89 -54.53 -31.26
C PRO A 17 26.44 -53.49 -30.29
N GLU A 18 27.17 -52.52 -30.85
CA GLU A 18 27.80 -51.42 -30.13
C GLU A 18 26.73 -50.60 -29.39
N ARG A 19 26.96 -50.38 -28.08
CA ARG A 19 26.02 -49.66 -27.20
C ARG A 19 26.65 -48.37 -26.68
N ALA A 20 25.83 -47.35 -26.50
CA ALA A 20 26.26 -46.10 -25.88
C ALA A 20 26.68 -46.32 -24.42
N HIS A 21 27.70 -45.58 -23.96
CA HIS A 21 28.22 -45.69 -22.59
C HIS A 21 27.20 -45.23 -21.53
N ARG A 22 26.38 -44.20 -21.84
CA ARG A 22 25.37 -43.62 -20.93
C ARG A 22 23.96 -43.65 -21.52
N ALA A 23 22.96 -43.48 -20.65
CA ALA A 23 21.58 -43.27 -21.10
C ALA A 23 21.48 -41.94 -21.87
N CYS A 24 20.59 -41.86 -22.86
CA CYS A 24 20.39 -40.63 -23.62
C CYS A 24 19.75 -39.52 -22.76
N GLU A 25 19.84 -38.28 -23.22
CA GLU A 25 19.36 -37.10 -22.49
C GLU A 25 17.90 -37.22 -22.04
N LYS A 26 17.00 -37.57 -22.97
CA LYS A 26 15.56 -37.66 -22.68
C LYS A 26 15.24 -38.70 -21.63
N CYS A 27 15.87 -39.88 -21.72
CA CYS A 27 15.67 -40.93 -20.73
C CYS A 27 16.25 -40.54 -19.37
N THR A 28 17.37 -39.81 -19.35
CA THR A 28 18.02 -39.31 -18.13
C THR A 28 17.14 -38.25 -17.44
N ARG A 29 16.69 -37.22 -18.16
CA ARG A 29 15.82 -36.16 -17.62
C ARG A 29 14.45 -36.67 -17.14
N THR A 30 13.86 -37.64 -17.87
CA THR A 30 12.56 -38.21 -17.50
C THR A 30 12.65 -39.39 -16.51
N LYS A 31 13.87 -39.75 -16.08
CA LYS A 31 14.14 -40.91 -15.21
C LYS A 31 13.51 -42.22 -15.72
N LYS A 32 13.59 -42.48 -17.02
CA LYS A 32 13.06 -43.70 -17.68
C LYS A 32 14.18 -44.61 -18.17
N LYS A 33 13.92 -45.92 -18.22
CA LYS A 33 14.89 -46.93 -18.68
C LYS A 33 15.30 -46.68 -20.13
N CYS A 34 16.61 -46.65 -20.37
CA CYS A 34 17.24 -46.52 -21.69
C CYS A 34 18.01 -47.81 -22.00
N ASP A 35 17.78 -48.39 -23.17
CA ASP A 35 18.47 -49.58 -23.70
C ASP A 35 19.82 -49.27 -24.35
N LYS A 36 20.17 -47.98 -24.48
CA LYS A 36 21.46 -47.48 -24.98
C LYS A 36 21.85 -47.95 -26.39
N ALA A 37 20.88 -48.38 -27.21
CA ALA A 37 21.12 -48.75 -28.60
C ALA A 37 21.61 -47.54 -29.42
N LEU A 38 22.56 -47.77 -30.32
CA LEU A 38 23.05 -46.77 -31.28
C LEU A 38 22.37 -46.98 -32.65
N PRO A 39 22.07 -45.90 -33.41
CA PRO A 39 22.27 -44.48 -33.08
C PRO A 39 21.20 -43.89 -32.14
N ALA A 40 20.08 -44.59 -31.91
CA ALA A 40 19.00 -44.14 -31.04
C ALA A 40 18.42 -45.29 -30.20
N CYS A 41 18.06 -45.00 -28.95
CA CYS A 41 17.47 -45.98 -28.03
C CYS A 41 16.04 -46.35 -28.45
N SER A 42 15.61 -47.59 -28.21
CA SER A 42 14.29 -48.10 -28.64
C SER A 42 13.12 -47.23 -28.17
N ARG A 43 13.25 -46.64 -26.97
CA ARG A 43 12.22 -45.73 -26.43
C ARG A 43 12.12 -44.43 -27.24
N CYS A 44 13.25 -43.80 -27.57
CA CYS A 44 13.25 -42.57 -28.35
C CYS A 44 12.78 -42.82 -29.78
N THR A 45 13.18 -43.95 -30.37
CA THR A 45 12.72 -44.39 -31.71
C THR A 45 11.21 -44.59 -31.74
N ARG A 46 10.65 -45.34 -30.76
CA ARG A 46 9.20 -45.56 -30.67
C ARG A 46 8.40 -44.28 -30.46
N LEU A 47 8.96 -43.30 -29.74
CA LEU A 47 8.33 -42.01 -29.49
C LEU A 47 8.58 -40.98 -30.60
N ALA A 48 9.29 -41.36 -31.68
CA ALA A 48 9.71 -40.46 -32.76
C ALA A 48 10.40 -39.18 -32.22
N THR A 49 11.27 -39.35 -31.23
CA THR A 49 11.95 -38.24 -30.55
C THR A 49 13.45 -38.29 -30.75
N THR A 50 14.08 -37.11 -30.91
CA THR A 50 15.54 -36.98 -31.02
C THR A 50 16.25 -37.61 -29.83
N CYS A 51 17.16 -38.55 -30.10
CA CYS A 51 17.96 -39.24 -29.10
C CYS A 51 19.39 -38.70 -29.14
N SER A 52 19.80 -37.94 -28.11
CA SER A 52 21.19 -37.48 -27.95
C SER A 52 21.87 -38.21 -26.80
N TYR A 53 23.06 -38.75 -27.08
CA TYR A 53 23.97 -39.28 -26.07
C TYR A 53 25.04 -38.27 -25.66
N ASP A 54 25.15 -37.12 -26.36
CA ASP A 54 26.08 -36.05 -26.04
C ASP A 54 25.33 -34.86 -25.42
N PHE A 55 25.31 -34.82 -24.09
CA PHE A 55 24.65 -33.77 -23.29
C PHE A 55 25.32 -33.61 -21.92
N ILE A 56 25.16 -32.43 -21.32
CA ILE A 56 25.56 -32.16 -19.93
C ILE A 56 24.31 -32.26 -19.06
N TYR A 57 24.32 -33.15 -18.06
CA TYR A 57 23.22 -33.27 -17.10
C TYR A 57 23.47 -32.37 -15.90
N THR A 58 22.76 -31.25 -15.81
CA THR A 58 22.64 -30.47 -14.58
C THR A 58 21.41 -30.95 -13.83
N ALA A 59 21.60 -31.61 -12.68
CA ALA A 59 20.48 -31.97 -11.81
C ALA A 59 19.85 -30.69 -11.25
N PRO A 60 18.51 -30.60 -11.14
CA PRO A 60 17.89 -29.51 -10.39
C PRO A 60 18.28 -29.65 -8.91
N THR A 61 19.09 -28.72 -8.41
CA THR A 61 19.61 -28.73 -7.03
C THR A 61 18.46 -28.53 -6.05
N THR A 62 18.06 -29.61 -5.38
CA THR A 62 17.17 -29.60 -4.21
C THR A 62 17.79 -30.51 -3.16
N ALA A 63 18.54 -29.93 -2.21
CA ALA A 63 18.86 -30.42 -0.85
C ALA A 63 19.95 -29.52 -0.25
N VAL A 64 19.65 -28.77 0.84
CA VAL A 64 19.87 -29.13 2.25
C VAL A 64 21.37 -29.34 2.56
N VAL A 65 21.96 -28.39 3.30
CA VAL A 65 23.35 -28.43 3.78
C VAL A 65 23.35 -28.82 5.26
N GLU A 66 24.14 -29.83 5.63
CA GLU A 66 24.63 -30.01 7.00
C GLU A 66 26.16 -29.91 7.05
N PRO A 67 26.74 -29.52 8.20
CA PRO A 67 27.99 -28.78 8.24
C PRO A 67 29.20 -29.64 8.61
N GLY A 68 30.37 -29.25 8.12
CA GLY A 68 31.63 -29.59 8.78
C GLY A 68 32.80 -29.85 7.85
N TYR A 69 33.88 -29.12 8.13
CA TYR A 69 35.26 -29.36 7.68
C TYR A 69 35.61 -28.91 6.26
N LEU A 70 35.83 -27.60 6.10
CA LEU A 70 37.11 -27.08 5.60
C LEU A 70 37.31 -25.67 6.18
N ALA A 71 38.26 -25.55 7.11
CA ALA A 71 38.83 -24.28 7.50
C ALA A 71 39.72 -23.77 6.34
N GLY A 72 39.42 -22.57 5.84
CA GLY A 72 40.28 -21.89 4.88
C GLY A 72 39.49 -20.88 4.05
N SER A 73 39.68 -19.60 4.36
CA SER A 73 39.03 -18.40 3.79
C SER A 73 37.56 -18.23 4.19
N THR A 74 37.30 -17.22 5.03
CA THR A 74 35.97 -16.69 5.27
C THR A 74 35.43 -16.08 3.98
N PRO A 75 34.37 -16.60 3.36
CA PRO A 75 33.57 -15.78 2.47
C PRO A 75 32.80 -14.85 3.40
N LYS A 76 33.12 -13.55 3.38
CA LYS A 76 32.21 -12.52 3.88
C LYS A 76 30.81 -12.82 3.33
N GLU A 77 29.86 -12.98 4.24
CA GLU A 77 28.45 -13.16 3.99
C GLU A 77 27.99 -12.17 2.90
N ALA A 78 27.76 -12.70 1.70
CA ALA A 78 27.25 -11.96 0.56
C ALA A 78 26.01 -12.66 -0.03
N TYR A 79 25.29 -13.43 0.79
CA TYR A 79 23.85 -13.53 0.61
C TYR A 79 23.28 -12.24 1.19
N GLY A 80 23.12 -11.22 0.36
CA GLY A 80 22.29 -10.08 0.73
C GLY A 80 20.93 -10.62 1.17
N GLN A 81 20.42 -10.15 2.32
CA GLN A 81 19.10 -10.50 2.82
C GLN A 81 18.06 -10.24 1.73
N GLY A 82 17.73 -11.27 0.97
CA GLY A 82 16.77 -11.19 -0.12
C GLY A 82 15.37 -11.34 0.44
N ILE A 83 14.37 -10.77 -0.22
CA ILE A 83 12.95 -10.88 0.19
C ILE A 83 12.44 -12.33 0.30
N PHE A 84 13.15 -13.30 -0.28
CA PHE A 84 12.86 -14.73 -0.21
C PHE A 84 13.58 -15.46 0.93
N ASP A 85 14.45 -14.78 1.67
CA ASP A 85 15.05 -15.32 2.88
C ASP A 85 13.96 -15.41 3.97
N PRO A 86 13.66 -16.60 4.53
CA PRO A 86 12.69 -16.74 5.61
C PRO A 86 13.05 -15.92 6.86
N ALA A 87 14.31 -15.54 7.02
CA ALA A 87 14.78 -14.66 8.10
C ALA A 87 14.79 -13.17 7.70
N PHE A 88 14.33 -12.82 6.49
CA PHE A 88 14.18 -11.44 6.06
C PHE A 88 13.16 -10.72 6.94
N ASP A 89 13.62 -9.68 7.61
CA ASP A 89 12.78 -8.75 8.35
C ASP A 89 12.99 -7.33 7.83
N VAL A 90 11.90 -6.58 7.74
CA VAL A 90 11.96 -5.19 7.28
C VAL A 90 12.30 -4.31 8.48
N SER A 91 13.57 -3.91 8.56
CA SER A 91 14.01 -3.00 9.60
C SER A 91 13.63 -1.56 9.27
N SER A 92 13.41 -0.74 10.32
CA SER A 92 13.16 0.69 10.13
C SER A 92 14.26 1.39 9.33
N SER A 93 15.54 1.06 9.57
CA SER A 93 16.66 1.68 8.83
C SER A 93 16.61 1.40 7.33
N MET A 94 16.16 0.21 6.91
CA MET A 94 15.94 -0.10 5.49
C MET A 94 14.82 0.77 4.89
N VAL A 95 13.76 1.02 5.65
CA VAL A 95 12.64 1.87 5.22
C VAL A 95 13.06 3.34 5.13
N MET A 96 13.75 3.84 6.16
CA MET A 96 14.25 5.23 6.19
C MET A 96 15.28 5.51 5.10
N ALA A 97 16.03 4.49 4.65
CA ALA A 97 16.94 4.63 3.51
C ALA A 97 16.24 5.08 2.22
N LEU A 98 14.93 4.84 2.06
CA LEU A 98 14.14 5.35 0.93
C LEU A 98 14.13 6.89 0.89
N LEU A 99 14.14 7.55 2.04
CA LEU A 99 14.21 9.01 2.16
C LEU A 99 15.65 9.49 2.10
N SER A 100 16.54 8.87 2.88
CA SER A 100 17.96 9.26 2.95
C SER A 100 18.67 9.14 1.60
N SER A 101 18.33 8.13 0.77
CA SER A 101 18.88 7.98 -0.59
C SER A 101 18.57 9.14 -1.53
N ARG A 102 17.54 9.93 -1.20
CA ARG A 102 17.09 11.13 -1.93
C ARG A 102 17.47 12.42 -1.22
N ASN A 103 18.26 12.32 -0.15
CA ASN A 103 18.66 13.43 0.70
C ASN A 103 17.46 14.20 1.28
N ILE A 104 16.39 13.48 1.64
CA ILE A 104 15.20 14.05 2.27
C ILE A 104 15.24 13.75 3.77
N PRO A 105 15.42 14.76 4.65
CA PRO A 105 15.30 14.58 6.08
C PRO A 105 13.87 14.18 6.45
N TRP A 106 13.73 13.19 7.32
CA TRP A 106 12.41 12.68 7.68
C TRP A 106 11.57 13.70 8.45
N ARG A 107 12.19 14.58 9.24
CA ARG A 107 11.50 15.68 9.94
C ARG A 107 10.88 16.67 8.96
N GLU A 108 11.63 17.07 7.94
CA GLU A 108 11.14 17.95 6.88
C GLU A 108 9.97 17.31 6.11
N ALA A 109 10.06 16.00 5.82
CA ALA A 109 8.96 15.26 5.22
C ALA A 109 7.69 15.27 6.11
N THR A 110 7.84 15.06 7.42
CA THR A 110 6.70 15.09 8.34
C THR A 110 6.10 16.48 8.50
N GLU A 111 6.94 17.51 8.61
CA GLU A 111 6.51 18.92 8.69
C GLU A 111 5.69 19.30 7.46
N ARG A 112 6.23 19.04 6.26
CA ARG A 112 5.53 19.29 5.00
C ARG A 112 4.17 18.59 4.94
N TYR A 113 4.07 17.34 5.39
CA TYR A 113 2.78 16.64 5.45
C TYR A 113 1.77 17.32 6.37
N PHE A 114 2.18 17.72 7.58
CA PHE A 114 1.29 18.39 8.52
C PHE A 114 0.86 19.78 8.04
N GLU A 115 1.68 20.44 7.23
CA GLU A 115 1.36 21.74 6.62
C GLU A 115 0.46 21.64 5.38
N THR A 116 0.60 20.58 4.58
CA THR A 116 -0.04 20.49 3.25
C THR A 116 -1.22 19.54 3.17
N MET A 117 -1.13 18.36 3.79
CA MET A 117 -2.10 17.27 3.62
C MET A 117 -3.02 17.15 4.83
N ASN A 118 -2.44 17.13 6.03
CA ASN A 118 -3.18 16.87 7.26
C ASN A 118 -4.32 17.87 7.56
N PRO A 119 -4.25 19.17 7.18
CA PRO A 119 -5.32 20.13 7.48
C PRO A 119 -6.67 19.79 6.81
N TRP A 120 -6.65 19.22 5.60
CA TRP A 120 -7.85 18.89 4.83
C TRP A 120 -8.16 17.38 4.81
N PHE A 121 -7.16 16.53 5.11
CA PHE A 121 -7.29 15.08 5.21
C PHE A 121 -6.49 14.54 6.41
N SER A 122 -7.09 14.64 7.61
CA SER A 122 -6.38 14.31 8.85
C SER A 122 -6.32 12.81 9.11
N VAL A 123 -5.30 12.14 8.57
CA VAL A 123 -5.04 10.70 8.80
C VAL A 123 -4.24 10.47 10.09
N ILE A 124 -3.40 11.44 10.45
CA ILE A 124 -2.40 11.31 11.52
C ILE A 124 -2.62 12.42 12.55
N HIS A 125 -2.67 12.04 13.82
CA HIS A 125 -2.80 13.00 14.91
C HIS A 125 -1.44 13.67 15.20
N PRO A 126 -1.27 15.00 15.00
CA PRO A 126 0.03 15.65 15.08
C PRO A 126 0.73 15.51 16.44
N GLU A 127 0.02 15.77 17.55
CA GLU A 127 0.64 15.74 18.87
C GLU A 127 1.00 14.33 19.32
N LEU A 128 0.15 13.35 19.05
CA LEU A 128 0.44 11.95 19.36
C LEU A 128 1.62 11.44 18.54
N PHE A 129 1.68 11.79 17.26
CA PHE A 129 2.81 11.50 16.40
C PHE A 129 4.10 12.13 16.95
N ALA A 130 4.06 13.41 17.31
CA ALA A 130 5.20 14.12 17.91
C ALA A 130 5.68 13.44 19.19
N ILE A 131 4.77 13.07 20.11
CA ILE A 131 5.09 12.33 21.34
C ILE A 131 5.75 10.98 21.00
N ARG A 132 5.22 10.25 20.02
CA ARG A 132 5.80 8.98 19.58
C ARG A 132 7.21 9.20 19.04
N THR A 133 7.43 10.24 18.23
CA THR A 133 8.71 10.55 17.58
C THR A 133 9.76 11.20 18.49
N ASP A 134 9.37 12.03 19.46
CA ASP A 134 10.28 12.76 20.33
C ASP A 134 10.86 11.87 21.43
N ASN A 135 10.09 10.89 21.91
CA ASN A 135 10.56 9.82 22.78
C ASN A 135 11.63 8.92 22.12
N LEU A 136 11.80 8.98 20.79
CA LEU A 136 12.89 8.29 20.09
C LEU A 136 14.21 9.09 20.08
N GLY A 137 14.16 10.41 20.32
CA GLY A 137 15.32 11.32 20.24
C GLY A 137 15.92 11.76 21.57
N SER A 138 15.29 11.48 22.72
CA SER A 138 15.71 12.04 24.03
C SER A 138 16.80 11.23 24.75
N GLY A 139 17.33 10.16 24.15
CA GLY A 139 18.53 9.51 24.65
C GLY A 139 19.75 10.38 24.36
N ALA A 140 20.39 10.92 25.39
CA ALA A 140 21.55 11.84 25.38
C ALA A 140 22.82 11.25 24.72
N SER A 141 22.72 10.81 23.48
CA SER A 141 23.80 10.36 22.61
C SER A 141 23.65 11.08 21.28
N SER A 142 24.78 11.48 20.70
CA SER A 142 24.98 12.41 19.58
C SER A 142 24.35 12.04 18.21
N ASN A 143 23.28 11.27 18.17
CA ASN A 143 22.62 10.79 16.94
C ASN A 143 21.19 11.34 16.84
N ALA A 144 21.03 12.67 16.86
CA ALA A 144 19.74 13.37 16.77
C ALA A 144 18.95 13.10 15.45
N ASP A 145 19.54 12.34 14.52
CA ASP A 145 18.97 11.96 13.22
C ASP A 145 18.62 10.46 13.11
N GLN A 146 18.71 9.69 14.20
CA GLN A 146 18.15 8.34 14.20
C GLN A 146 16.63 8.45 14.09
N GLY A 147 16.09 8.08 12.92
CA GLY A 147 14.65 7.99 12.66
C GLY A 147 13.93 7.00 13.59
N PRO A 148 12.62 6.74 13.36
CA PRO A 148 11.84 5.87 14.22
C PRO A 148 12.45 4.47 14.32
N ARG A 149 12.21 3.74 15.42
CA ARG A 149 12.65 2.34 15.58
C ARG A 149 11.65 1.35 14.99
N ASP A 150 10.37 1.70 15.05
CA ASP A 150 9.29 0.89 14.52
C ASP A 150 9.24 1.01 12.98
N PRO A 151 9.36 -0.10 12.23
CA PRO A 151 9.27 -0.07 10.77
C PRO A 151 7.92 0.39 10.23
N ALA A 152 6.82 0.23 10.98
CA ALA A 152 5.51 0.74 10.58
C ALA A 152 5.46 2.28 10.65
N VAL A 153 6.04 2.86 11.71
CA VAL A 153 6.19 4.32 11.81
C VAL A 153 7.15 4.85 10.74
N ALA A 154 8.24 4.15 10.47
CA ALA A 154 9.17 4.51 9.39
C ALA A 154 8.46 4.53 8.02
N LEU A 155 7.65 3.50 7.74
CA LEU A 155 6.85 3.42 6.53
C LEU A 155 5.82 4.54 6.47
N LEU A 156 5.20 4.89 7.60
CA LEU A 156 4.25 5.99 7.68
C LEU A 156 4.89 7.31 7.24
N ILE A 157 6.11 7.60 7.68
CA ILE A 157 6.84 8.81 7.26
C ILE A 157 7.15 8.79 5.76
N VAL A 158 7.52 7.62 5.20
CA VAL A 158 7.68 7.48 3.74
C VAL A 158 6.37 7.76 3.02
N CYS A 159 5.23 7.26 3.53
CA CYS A 159 3.91 7.50 2.94
C CYS A 159 3.49 8.97 3.03
N MET A 160 3.73 9.61 4.19
CA MET A 160 3.54 11.06 4.38
C MET A 160 4.31 11.84 3.31
N GLN A 161 5.58 11.47 3.06
CA GLN A 161 6.35 12.12 2.01
C GLN A 161 5.81 11.84 0.60
N LEU A 162 5.36 10.62 0.30
CA LEU A 162 4.83 10.32 -1.03
C LEU A 162 3.62 11.18 -1.38
N VAL A 163 2.69 11.39 -0.43
CA VAL A 163 1.48 12.20 -0.69
C VAL A 163 1.72 13.70 -0.64
N SER A 164 2.79 14.15 0.02
CA SER A 164 3.15 15.57 0.13
C SER A 164 4.07 16.06 -0.99
N GLN A 165 4.40 15.20 -1.94
CA GLN A 165 5.12 15.58 -3.17
C GLN A 165 4.10 16.11 -4.18
N TYR A 166 3.83 17.42 -4.12
CA TYR A 166 3.27 18.15 -5.25
C TYR A 166 4.39 19.00 -5.85
N ASP A 167 4.77 18.68 -7.08
CA ASP A 167 5.92 19.27 -7.75
C ASP A 167 5.50 20.56 -8.46
N ASP A 168 5.31 21.65 -7.69
CA ASP A 168 5.10 22.99 -8.26
C ASP A 168 6.31 23.43 -9.12
N GLU A 169 7.52 22.94 -8.82
CA GLU A 169 8.75 23.27 -9.55
C GLU A 169 8.91 22.47 -10.85
N ALA A 170 8.52 21.19 -10.93
CA ALA A 170 8.53 20.45 -12.20
C ALA A 170 7.47 20.91 -13.21
N ALA A 171 6.33 21.43 -12.73
CA ALA A 171 5.32 22.05 -13.59
C ALA A 171 5.83 23.37 -14.22
N ALA A 172 6.67 24.12 -13.50
CA ALA A 172 7.26 25.38 -13.99
C ALA A 172 8.53 25.18 -14.84
N ALA A 173 9.30 24.12 -14.61
CA ALA A 173 10.60 23.88 -15.25
C ALA A 173 10.55 23.01 -16.52
N SER A 174 9.44 22.33 -16.81
CA SER A 174 9.33 21.41 -17.96
C SER A 174 8.81 22.11 -19.23
N THR A 175 9.69 22.84 -19.91
CA THR A 175 9.47 23.29 -21.31
C THR A 175 9.64 22.16 -22.34
N ASN A 176 9.90 20.92 -21.90
CA ASN A 176 9.97 19.74 -22.75
C ASN A 176 8.71 18.89 -22.60
N VAL A 177 7.87 18.95 -23.62
CA VAL A 177 6.76 18.02 -23.85
C VAL A 177 7.34 16.59 -23.91
N ASN A 178 6.91 15.73 -22.97
CA ASN A 178 7.26 14.32 -22.77
C ASN A 178 8.45 14.01 -21.86
N GLU A 179 8.17 13.85 -20.56
CA GLU A 179 8.23 12.55 -19.88
C GLU A 179 7.33 12.65 -18.64
N GLY A 180 6.02 12.47 -18.83
CA GLY A 180 5.12 12.17 -17.72
C GLY A 180 5.53 10.83 -17.13
N LYS A 181 6.51 10.83 -16.22
CA LYS A 181 6.86 9.64 -15.46
C LYS A 181 5.61 9.24 -14.72
N ASP A 182 5.10 8.06 -15.03
CA ASP A 182 4.03 7.45 -14.28
C ASP A 182 4.48 7.36 -12.82
N MET A 183 3.88 8.17 -11.94
CA MET A 183 4.28 8.25 -10.53
C MET A 183 3.99 6.94 -9.78
N ILE A 184 3.13 6.10 -10.34
CA ILE A 184 2.94 4.70 -9.92
C ILE A 184 4.20 3.86 -10.16
N GLU A 185 5.03 4.23 -11.14
CA GLU A 185 6.29 3.54 -11.44
C GLU A 185 7.44 4.02 -10.54
N MET A 186 7.21 5.05 -9.71
CA MET A 186 8.22 5.64 -8.83
C MET A 186 8.81 4.58 -7.87
N PRO A 187 10.15 4.42 -7.83
CA PRO A 187 10.78 3.37 -7.03
C PRO A 187 10.41 3.38 -5.55
N ALA A 188 10.24 4.56 -4.94
CA ALA A 188 9.88 4.65 -3.53
C ALA A 188 8.43 4.26 -3.26
N TYR A 189 7.47 4.60 -4.13
CA TYR A 189 6.09 4.11 -3.99
C TYR A 189 6.08 2.57 -4.07
N ARG A 190 6.76 1.98 -5.06
CA ARG A 190 6.84 0.52 -5.18
C ARG A 190 7.56 -0.14 -4.00
N ALA A 191 8.60 0.48 -3.47
CA ALA A 191 9.26 0.01 -2.25
C ALA A 191 8.30 0.09 -1.05
N ALA A 192 7.59 1.20 -0.86
CA ALA A 192 6.61 1.38 0.21
C ALA A 192 5.48 0.34 0.13
N LYS A 193 4.91 0.07 -1.05
CA LYS A 193 3.90 -0.99 -1.24
C LYS A 193 4.44 -2.38 -0.90
N ARG A 194 5.69 -2.69 -1.26
CA ARG A 194 6.33 -3.95 -0.89
C ARG A 194 6.51 -4.06 0.62
N VAL A 195 7.05 -3.02 1.24
CA VAL A 195 7.25 -2.96 2.70
C VAL A 195 5.91 -3.12 3.43
N LEU A 196 4.87 -2.38 3.04
CA LEU A 196 3.52 -2.53 3.62
C LEU A 196 3.02 -3.97 3.51
N SER A 197 3.19 -4.59 2.34
CA SER A 197 2.73 -5.96 2.09
C SER A 197 3.47 -6.98 2.97
N VAL A 198 4.76 -6.78 3.21
CA VAL A 198 5.55 -7.64 4.12
C VAL A 198 5.13 -7.41 5.57
N LEU A 199 5.09 -6.16 6.03
CA LEU A 199 4.74 -5.83 7.42
C LEU A 199 3.34 -6.32 7.80
N ARG A 200 2.33 -6.09 6.95
CA ARG A 200 0.95 -6.56 7.20
C ARG A 200 0.80 -8.07 7.10
N GLY A 201 1.70 -8.76 6.38
CA GLY A 201 1.68 -10.20 6.21
C GLY A 201 2.34 -10.96 7.36
N LEU A 202 3.26 -10.31 8.09
CA LEU A 202 4.06 -10.93 9.16
C LEU A 202 3.68 -10.48 10.56
N SER A 203 3.09 -9.28 10.70
CA SER A 203 2.75 -8.67 11.99
C SER A 203 1.25 -8.55 12.20
N ALA A 204 0.83 -8.40 13.45
CA ALA A 204 -0.54 -8.00 13.76
C ALA A 204 -0.85 -6.62 13.14
N PRO A 205 -2.10 -6.35 12.73
CA PRO A 205 -2.50 -5.03 12.28
C PRO A 205 -2.19 -3.95 13.33
N SER A 206 -1.76 -2.77 12.88
CA SER A 206 -1.54 -1.59 13.72
C SER A 206 -2.18 -0.35 13.10
N ILE A 207 -2.36 0.71 13.89
CA ILE A 207 -2.92 1.98 13.39
C ILE A 207 -2.02 2.55 12.30
N GLU A 208 -0.70 2.47 12.49
CA GLU A 208 0.29 2.96 11.53
C GLU A 208 0.16 2.24 10.17
N LEU A 209 -0.07 0.93 10.16
CA LEU A 209 -0.28 0.18 8.91
C LEU A 209 -1.61 0.57 8.23
N VAL A 210 -2.67 0.86 8.99
CA VAL A 210 -3.91 1.42 8.45
C VAL A 210 -3.66 2.78 7.82
N GLN A 211 -2.98 3.69 8.53
CA GLN A 211 -2.62 5.01 8.04
C GLN A 211 -1.75 4.94 6.78
N CYS A 212 -0.75 4.04 6.75
CA CYS A 212 0.06 3.80 5.54
C CYS A 212 -0.81 3.37 4.35
N SER A 213 -1.74 2.45 4.57
CA SER A 213 -2.61 1.95 3.51
C SER A 213 -3.56 3.03 2.98
N ILE A 214 -4.09 3.89 3.86
CA ILE A 214 -4.90 5.07 3.47
C ILE A 214 -4.08 6.04 2.62
N LEU A 215 -2.88 6.41 3.06
CA LEU A 215 -2.04 7.37 2.34
C LEU A 215 -1.57 6.82 0.99
N LEU A 216 -1.25 5.52 0.91
CA LEU A 216 -0.93 4.89 -0.38
C LEU A 216 -2.15 4.78 -1.30
N ALA A 217 -3.34 4.53 -0.76
CA ALA A 217 -4.58 4.58 -1.56
C ALA A 217 -4.83 5.99 -2.11
N LEU A 218 -4.60 7.03 -1.30
CA LEU A 218 -4.71 8.42 -1.74
C LEU A 218 -3.70 8.73 -2.84
N PHE A 219 -2.45 8.28 -2.69
CA PHE A 219 -1.42 8.42 -3.71
C PHE A 219 -1.83 7.71 -5.01
N GLU A 220 -2.35 6.48 -4.94
CA GLU A 220 -2.80 5.71 -6.11
C GLU A 220 -3.94 6.41 -6.84
N PHE A 221 -4.93 6.90 -6.10
CA PHE A 221 -6.06 7.65 -6.65
C PHE A 221 -5.60 8.96 -7.30
N GLY A 222 -4.77 9.76 -6.62
CA GLY A 222 -4.26 11.04 -7.13
C GLY A 222 -3.42 10.89 -8.42
N HIS A 223 -2.89 9.69 -8.69
CA HIS A 223 -2.14 9.38 -9.90
C HIS A 223 -2.92 8.51 -10.91
N GLY A 224 -4.23 8.34 -10.72
CA GLY A 224 -5.14 7.75 -11.71
C GLY A 224 -5.28 6.23 -11.68
N ASP A 225 -4.70 5.51 -10.71
CA ASP A 225 -4.92 4.07 -10.54
C ASP A 225 -6.02 3.78 -9.52
N VAL A 226 -7.25 4.09 -9.91
CA VAL A 226 -8.45 4.00 -9.07
C VAL A 226 -8.72 2.57 -8.58
N MET A 227 -8.53 1.56 -9.44
CA MET A 227 -8.78 0.16 -9.06
C MET A 227 -7.80 -0.31 -8.00
N ARG A 228 -6.54 0.13 -8.07
CA ARG A 228 -5.57 -0.17 -7.01
C ARG A 228 -5.88 0.57 -5.72
N ALA A 229 -6.27 1.84 -5.82
CA ALA A 229 -6.72 2.62 -4.66
C ALA A 229 -7.88 1.92 -3.94
N TYR A 230 -8.88 1.42 -4.69
CA TYR A 230 -9.99 0.64 -4.15
C TYR A 230 -9.51 -0.60 -3.39
N VAL A 231 -8.58 -1.38 -3.93
CA VAL A 231 -8.00 -2.54 -3.22
C VAL A 231 -7.26 -2.11 -1.95
N SER A 232 -6.48 -1.03 -2.01
CA SER A 232 -5.74 -0.49 -0.86
C SER A 232 -6.66 0.01 0.26
N ILE A 233 -7.82 0.58 -0.08
CA ILE A 233 -8.87 0.92 0.89
C ILE A 233 -9.46 -0.33 1.54
N GLY A 234 -9.69 -1.40 0.78
CA GLY A 234 -10.18 -2.67 1.34
C GLY A 234 -9.22 -3.31 2.32
N ASP A 235 -7.93 -3.31 2.01
CA ASP A 235 -6.88 -3.75 2.93
C ASP A 235 -6.88 -2.88 4.21
N ALA A 236 -6.96 -1.56 4.07
CA ALA A 236 -7.00 -0.62 5.19
C ALA A 236 -8.24 -0.81 6.08
N ASN A 237 -9.41 -0.93 5.47
CA ASN A 237 -10.69 -1.15 6.14
C ASN A 237 -10.70 -2.48 6.90
N THR A 238 -10.15 -3.55 6.31
CA THR A 238 -10.02 -4.85 6.96
C THR A 238 -9.18 -4.76 8.23
N MET A 239 -8.02 -4.10 8.18
CA MET A 239 -7.19 -3.86 9.36
C MET A 239 -7.92 -2.98 10.40
N ALA A 240 -8.63 -1.94 9.96
CA ALA A 240 -9.39 -1.06 10.83
C ALA A 240 -10.52 -1.78 11.59
N MET A 241 -11.23 -2.70 10.92
CA MET A 241 -12.24 -3.56 11.55
C MET A 241 -11.64 -4.46 12.64
N VAL A 242 -10.48 -5.09 12.37
CA VAL A 242 -9.77 -5.92 13.36
C VAL A 242 -9.37 -5.09 14.59
N LEU A 243 -8.94 -3.85 14.37
CA LEU A 243 -8.55 -2.90 15.42
C LEU A 243 -9.72 -2.19 16.11
N ARG A 244 -10.97 -2.47 15.67
CA ARG A 244 -12.20 -1.84 16.15
C ARG A 244 -12.14 -0.31 16.07
N ILE A 245 -11.58 0.21 14.99
CA ILE A 245 -11.54 1.63 14.70
C ILE A 245 -12.96 2.11 14.34
N GLY A 246 -13.37 3.24 14.89
CA GLY A 246 -14.69 3.82 14.65
C GLY A 246 -14.77 5.28 15.10
N PRO A 247 -15.85 6.00 14.76
CA PRO A 247 -15.98 7.43 15.03
C PRO A 247 -16.22 7.75 16.51
N GLY A 248 -16.79 6.80 17.26
CA GLY A 248 -17.37 7.07 18.57
C GLY A 248 -18.71 7.80 18.47
N LYS A 249 -19.38 7.99 19.60
CA LYS A 249 -20.70 8.62 19.68
C LYS A 249 -20.63 10.00 20.31
N TYR A 250 -21.43 10.92 19.79
CA TYR A 250 -21.60 12.23 20.40
C TYR A 250 -22.48 12.15 21.64
N ILE A 251 -22.01 12.75 22.73
CA ILE A 251 -22.74 12.88 23.99
C ILE A 251 -22.69 14.36 24.39
N GLU A 252 -23.84 15.04 24.46
CA GLU A 252 -23.92 16.48 24.73
C GLU A 252 -23.23 16.86 26.06
N ALA A 253 -23.35 16.02 27.08
CA ALA A 253 -22.70 16.25 28.39
C ALA A 253 -21.16 16.26 28.31
N GLU A 254 -20.58 15.65 27.27
CA GLU A 254 -19.14 15.54 27.07
C GLU A 254 -18.61 16.55 26.04
N ARG A 255 -19.46 17.48 25.57
CA ARG A 255 -19.12 18.41 24.49
C ARG A 255 -17.79 19.13 24.68
N GLU A 256 -17.50 19.53 25.91
CA GLU A 256 -16.29 20.27 26.32
C GLU A 256 -15.25 19.39 27.04
N ALA A 257 -15.48 18.08 27.16
CA ALA A 257 -14.56 17.19 27.86
C ALA A 257 -13.18 17.13 27.19
N ASN A 258 -12.14 16.73 27.90
CA ASN A 258 -10.86 16.45 27.26
C ASN A 258 -10.99 15.21 26.36
N ILE A 259 -10.22 15.14 25.27
CA ILE A 259 -10.23 14.01 24.33
C ILE A 259 -8.88 13.31 24.40
N PRO A 260 -8.84 12.00 24.73
CA PRO A 260 -7.61 11.23 24.64
C PRO A 260 -7.09 11.20 23.20
N TYR A 261 -5.78 11.43 23.01
CA TYR A 261 -5.20 11.53 21.67
C TYR A 261 -5.34 10.23 20.88
N GLU A 262 -5.26 9.07 21.54
CA GLU A 262 -5.43 7.76 20.90
C GLU A 262 -6.87 7.54 20.41
N GLU A 263 -7.85 8.11 21.11
CA GLU A 263 -9.25 8.05 20.71
C GLU A 263 -9.51 8.96 19.50
N GLU A 264 -8.95 10.17 19.51
CA GLU A 264 -9.00 11.08 18.38
C GLU A 264 -8.26 10.52 17.15
N GLU A 265 -7.11 9.87 17.32
CA GLU A 265 -6.39 9.22 16.22
C GLU A 265 -7.25 8.16 15.54
N ARG A 266 -7.90 7.29 16.33
CA ARG A 266 -8.82 6.27 15.79
C ARG A 266 -9.99 6.90 15.04
N ARG A 267 -10.57 7.97 15.58
CA ARG A 267 -11.66 8.72 14.93
C ARG A 267 -11.22 9.33 13.61
N CYS A 268 -10.08 10.01 13.59
CA CYS A 268 -9.47 10.57 12.38
C CYS A 268 -9.26 9.49 11.31
N VAL A 269 -8.67 8.34 11.68
CA VAL A 269 -8.46 7.21 10.76
C VAL A 269 -9.78 6.66 10.18
N TYR A 270 -10.82 6.52 11.01
CA TYR A 270 -12.16 6.12 10.54
C TYR A 270 -12.70 7.10 9.48
N TRP A 271 -12.67 8.39 9.79
CA TRP A 271 -13.20 9.41 8.90
C TRP A 271 -12.37 9.55 7.62
N SER A 272 -11.05 9.40 7.69
CA SER A 272 -10.19 9.37 6.50
C SER A 272 -10.49 8.19 5.59
N LEU A 273 -10.71 6.99 6.15
CA LEU A 273 -11.16 5.82 5.39
C LEU A 273 -12.48 6.09 4.69
N PHE A 274 -13.47 6.60 5.44
CA PHE A 274 -14.79 6.89 4.93
C PHE A 274 -14.74 7.92 3.79
N VAL A 275 -14.07 9.05 4.00
CA VAL A 275 -13.93 10.13 3.01
C VAL A 275 -13.25 9.61 1.75
N LEU A 276 -12.12 8.90 1.88
CA LEU A 276 -11.39 8.41 0.71
C LEU A 276 -12.15 7.33 -0.05
N ASP A 277 -12.86 6.44 0.65
CA ASP A 277 -13.76 5.46 0.02
C ASP A 277 -14.84 6.18 -0.82
N ARG A 278 -15.40 7.31 -0.37
CA ARG A 278 -16.33 8.09 -1.21
C ARG A 278 -15.65 8.79 -2.37
N LEU A 279 -14.48 9.39 -2.13
CA LEU A 279 -13.77 10.15 -3.14
C LEU A 279 -13.37 9.29 -4.35
N ILE A 280 -12.88 8.07 -4.11
CA ILE A 280 -12.52 7.16 -5.22
C ILE A 280 -13.73 6.72 -6.06
N HIS A 281 -14.93 6.63 -5.46
CA HIS A 281 -16.15 6.18 -6.14
C HIS A 281 -16.78 7.25 -7.05
N VAL A 282 -16.25 8.48 -7.03
CA VAL A 282 -16.57 9.49 -8.05
C VAL A 282 -16.19 8.99 -9.45
N ASP A 283 -15.17 8.14 -9.56
CA ASP A 283 -14.77 7.54 -10.82
C ASP A 283 -15.78 6.45 -11.28
N CYS A 284 -16.24 6.56 -12.53
CA CYS A 284 -17.26 5.68 -13.07
C CYS A 284 -16.80 4.22 -13.26
N SER A 285 -15.49 3.94 -13.24
CA SER A 285 -14.97 2.57 -13.26
C SER A 285 -15.40 1.76 -12.03
N LEU A 286 -15.74 2.42 -10.92
CA LEU A 286 -16.21 1.79 -9.69
C LEU A 286 -17.75 1.79 -9.55
N ILE A 287 -18.51 2.20 -10.58
CA ILE A 287 -19.98 2.34 -10.47
C ILE A 287 -20.71 1.04 -10.05
N HIS A 288 -20.13 -0.13 -10.32
CA HIS A 288 -20.69 -1.43 -9.96
C HIS A 288 -20.03 -2.06 -8.72
N MET A 289 -19.06 -1.36 -8.13
CA MET A 289 -18.35 -1.81 -6.93
C MET A 289 -19.06 -1.26 -5.69
N PRO A 290 -19.17 -2.05 -4.61
CA PRO A 290 -19.78 -1.57 -3.39
C PRO A 290 -18.83 -0.61 -2.66
N LEU A 291 -19.43 0.39 -2.00
CA LEU A 291 -18.77 1.17 -0.95
C LEU A 291 -18.27 0.22 0.16
N GLN A 292 -17.03 0.38 0.58
CA GLN A 292 -16.37 -0.56 1.49
C GLN A 292 -16.53 -0.17 2.96
N VAL A 293 -16.58 1.13 3.23
CA VAL A 293 -16.72 1.68 4.58
C VAL A 293 -18.20 1.98 4.83
N PRO A 294 -18.82 1.44 5.90
CA PRO A 294 -20.21 1.75 6.24
C PRO A 294 -20.44 3.24 6.46
N SER A 295 -21.66 3.72 6.17
CA SER A 295 -22.02 5.11 6.43
C SER A 295 -22.12 5.38 7.94
N PRO A 296 -21.57 6.52 8.42
CA PRO A 296 -21.74 6.93 9.81
C PRO A 296 -23.19 7.32 10.10
N ALA A 297 -23.60 7.15 11.35
CA ALA A 297 -24.86 7.63 11.87
C ALA A 297 -24.82 9.15 12.12
N ALA A 298 -25.99 9.78 12.20
CA ALA A 298 -26.13 11.22 12.47
C ALA A 298 -25.48 11.65 13.80
N ASP A 299 -25.51 10.78 14.80
CA ASP A 299 -24.97 10.97 16.15
C ASP A 299 -23.52 10.47 16.31
N ASP A 300 -22.88 9.99 15.24
CA ASP A 300 -21.46 9.68 15.27
C ASP A 300 -20.64 10.95 15.46
N LEU A 301 -19.53 10.84 16.18
CA LEU A 301 -18.70 11.99 16.52
C LEU A 301 -17.76 12.35 15.35
N LEU A 302 -17.81 13.61 14.90
CA LEU A 302 -16.86 14.14 13.92
C LEU A 302 -15.44 14.23 14.52
N PRO A 303 -14.37 14.24 13.70
CA PRO A 303 -13.05 14.64 14.16
C PRO A 303 -13.16 15.96 14.92
N THR A 304 -12.41 16.09 16.00
CA THR A 304 -12.65 17.15 17.00
C THR A 304 -11.63 18.27 16.94
N SER A 305 -10.49 18.03 16.31
CA SER A 305 -9.48 19.04 16.03
C SER A 305 -9.89 19.91 14.84
N ASN A 306 -10.15 21.19 15.11
CA ASN A 306 -10.58 22.17 14.14
C ASN A 306 -9.47 23.20 13.94
N LEU A 307 -9.12 23.50 12.70
CA LEU A 307 -8.45 24.75 12.37
C LEU A 307 -9.56 25.74 12.04
N ILE A 308 -9.75 26.75 12.88
CA ILE A 308 -10.78 27.77 12.68
C ILE A 308 -10.10 29.08 12.32
N TRP A 309 -10.53 29.67 11.20
CA TRP A 309 -10.12 31.00 10.78
C TRP A 309 -11.16 32.00 11.28
N HIS A 310 -10.82 32.77 12.32
CA HIS A 310 -11.72 33.81 12.83
C HIS A 310 -11.67 35.10 12.01
N ASN A 311 -10.53 35.40 11.35
CA ASN A 311 -10.33 36.61 10.55
C ASN A 311 -9.23 36.42 9.50
N GLN A 312 -9.33 37.14 8.39
CA GLN A 312 -8.45 37.04 7.20
C GLN A 312 -6.96 37.32 7.47
N ASN A 313 -6.64 38.04 8.55
CA ASN A 313 -5.27 38.47 8.90
C ASN A 313 -4.68 37.73 10.11
N GLN A 314 -5.39 36.72 10.65
CA GLN A 314 -4.92 35.95 11.79
C GLN A 314 -4.62 34.52 11.37
N SER A 315 -3.54 33.96 11.91
CA SER A 315 -3.23 32.54 11.76
C SER A 315 -4.41 31.71 12.29
N PRO A 316 -4.74 30.58 11.64
CA PRO A 316 -5.80 29.70 12.10
C PRO A 316 -5.56 29.31 13.56
N THR A 317 -6.60 29.36 14.37
CA THR A 317 -6.53 28.93 15.76
C THR A 317 -7.00 27.49 15.83
N ARG A 318 -6.20 26.62 16.46
CA ARG A 318 -6.62 25.26 16.75
C ARG A 318 -7.67 25.29 17.86
N SER A 319 -8.85 24.78 17.58
CA SER A 319 -9.94 24.61 18.53
C SER A 319 -10.31 23.14 18.60
N VAL A 320 -10.52 22.62 19.80
CA VAL A 320 -10.94 21.23 20.00
C VAL A 320 -12.35 21.24 20.56
N GLN A 321 -13.31 20.72 19.79
CA GLN A 321 -14.71 20.65 20.21
C GLN A 321 -15.41 19.44 19.59
N ARG A 322 -16.25 18.77 20.38
CA ARG A 322 -17.09 17.67 19.91
C ARG A 322 -18.33 18.19 19.18
N HIS A 323 -18.60 17.61 18.02
CA HIS A 323 -19.82 17.85 17.25
C HIS A 323 -20.34 16.53 16.66
N PRO A 324 -21.66 16.29 16.65
CA PRO A 324 -22.22 15.16 15.93
C PRO A 324 -22.05 15.34 14.41
N ALA A 325 -22.03 14.24 13.67
CA ALA A 325 -21.94 14.23 12.21
C ALA A 325 -23.05 15.04 11.54
N SER A 326 -24.24 15.08 12.13
CA SER A 326 -25.39 15.86 11.67
C SER A 326 -25.40 17.32 12.12
N VAL A 327 -24.30 17.84 12.70
CA VAL A 327 -24.24 19.25 13.12
C VAL A 327 -24.55 20.19 11.95
N ALA A 328 -25.32 21.24 12.23
CA ALA A 328 -25.82 22.14 11.19
C ALA A 328 -24.67 22.83 10.41
N PRO A 329 -24.83 23.09 9.10
CA PRO A 329 -23.83 23.83 8.31
C PRO A 329 -23.47 25.20 8.88
N SER A 330 -24.40 25.85 9.57
CA SER A 330 -24.19 27.16 10.22
C SER A 330 -23.17 27.14 11.37
N VAL A 331 -22.88 25.98 11.96
CA VAL A 331 -21.84 25.83 13.00
C VAL A 331 -20.48 25.83 12.32
N PRO A 332 -19.54 26.72 12.66
CA PRO A 332 -18.21 26.74 12.04
C PRO A 332 -17.41 25.47 12.32
N LEU A 333 -16.89 24.84 11.27
CA LEU A 333 -16.08 23.61 11.32
C LEU A 333 -14.85 23.73 10.43
N GLY A 334 -13.83 22.94 10.70
CA GLY A 334 -12.61 22.88 9.88
C GLY A 334 -12.81 22.12 8.55
N PRO A 335 -11.88 22.25 7.59
CA PRO A 335 -11.91 21.60 6.29
C PRO A 335 -12.15 20.10 6.35
N PHE A 336 -11.39 19.37 7.16
CA PHE A 336 -11.56 17.92 7.22
C PHE A 336 -12.94 17.49 7.73
N GLN A 337 -13.51 18.19 8.72
CA GLN A 337 -14.87 17.92 9.20
C GLN A 337 -15.92 18.22 8.14
N ARG A 338 -15.74 19.28 7.35
CA ARG A 338 -16.63 19.57 6.22
C ARG A 338 -16.51 18.52 5.13
N ASN A 339 -15.31 18.02 4.89
CA ASN A 339 -15.08 16.93 3.95
C ASN A 339 -15.81 15.66 4.40
N CYS A 340 -15.80 15.36 5.71
CA CYS A 340 -16.60 14.29 6.30
C CYS A 340 -18.10 14.47 6.01
N GLN A 341 -18.64 15.68 6.18
CA GLN A 341 -20.04 15.98 5.89
C GLN A 341 -20.36 15.89 4.37
N CYS A 342 -19.49 16.37 3.48
CA CYS A 342 -19.67 16.20 2.03
C CYS A 342 -19.67 14.71 1.65
N ALA A 343 -18.77 13.89 2.20
CA ALA A 343 -18.75 12.44 1.96
C ALA A 343 -20.03 11.73 2.45
N MET A 344 -20.65 12.22 3.54
CA MET A 344 -21.96 11.73 3.98
C MET A 344 -23.07 12.07 2.98
N LEU A 345 -23.10 13.30 2.46
CA LEU A 345 -24.04 13.71 1.42
C LEU A 345 -23.85 12.88 0.15
N TYR A 346 -22.60 12.66 -0.28
CA TYR A 346 -22.27 11.79 -1.40
C TYR A 346 -22.82 10.37 -1.20
N THR A 347 -22.70 9.82 0.01
CA THR A 347 -23.25 8.48 0.32
C THR A 347 -24.78 8.44 0.13
N ARG A 348 -25.48 9.50 0.52
CA ARG A 348 -26.94 9.62 0.31
C ARG A 348 -27.27 9.70 -1.18
N ALA A 349 -26.47 10.45 -1.95
CA ALA A 349 -26.63 10.58 -3.39
C ALA A 349 -26.38 9.25 -4.14
N TYR A 350 -25.34 8.51 -3.73
CA TYR A 350 -24.90 7.26 -4.34
C TYR A 350 -25.78 6.06 -3.98
N SER A 351 -26.46 6.10 -2.83
CA SER A 351 -27.24 4.96 -2.34
C SER A 351 -28.31 4.53 -3.36
N PRO A 352 -28.40 3.23 -3.72
CA PRO A 352 -29.40 2.75 -4.65
C PRO A 352 -30.79 3.12 -4.17
N LYS A 353 -31.46 4.02 -4.90
CA LYS A 353 -32.80 4.43 -4.52
C LYS A 353 -33.76 3.26 -4.75
N PRO A 354 -34.50 2.82 -3.72
CA PRO A 354 -35.49 1.76 -3.91
C PRO A 354 -36.50 2.20 -4.98
N GLN A 355 -37.01 1.26 -5.79
CA GLN A 355 -38.14 1.53 -6.68
C GLN A 355 -39.36 1.90 -5.83
N GLY A 356 -39.53 3.20 -5.60
CA GLY A 356 -40.50 3.77 -4.69
C GLY A 356 -41.39 4.81 -5.37
N ASN A 357 -42.27 5.41 -4.58
CA ASN A 357 -43.15 6.50 -5.02
C ASN A 357 -42.30 7.64 -5.64
N PRO A 358 -42.55 8.05 -6.90
CA PRO A 358 -41.82 9.14 -7.55
C PRO A 358 -41.76 10.44 -6.74
N ASN A 359 -42.79 10.73 -5.95
CA ASN A 359 -42.81 11.92 -5.10
C ASN A 359 -41.81 11.84 -3.95
N ALA A 360 -41.64 10.67 -3.34
CA ALA A 360 -40.67 10.47 -2.27
C ALA A 360 -39.22 10.57 -2.80
N LEU A 361 -38.98 10.07 -4.01
CA LEU A 361 -37.70 10.22 -4.69
C LEU A 361 -37.39 11.70 -4.96
N LEU A 362 -38.38 12.47 -5.42
CA LEU A 362 -38.25 13.90 -5.67
C LEU A 362 -37.97 14.68 -4.38
N GLU A 363 -38.69 14.41 -3.30
CA GLU A 363 -38.47 15.02 -1.98
C GLU A 363 -37.03 14.78 -1.50
N GLU A 364 -36.52 13.56 -1.62
CA GLU A 364 -35.14 13.22 -1.25
C GLU A 364 -34.10 13.99 -2.10
N TYR A 365 -34.34 14.14 -3.41
CA TYR A 365 -33.45 14.94 -4.27
C TYR A 365 -33.46 16.42 -3.87
N VAL A 366 -34.63 16.97 -3.54
CA VAL A 366 -34.75 18.36 -3.06
C VAL A 366 -34.03 18.54 -1.73
N GLU A 367 -34.20 17.61 -0.79
CA GLU A 367 -33.47 17.66 0.49
C GLU A 367 -31.95 17.58 0.30
N LEU A 368 -31.49 16.72 -0.62
CA LEU A 368 -30.07 16.59 -0.93
C LEU A 368 -29.52 17.88 -1.55
N ASP A 369 -30.20 18.46 -2.54
CA ASP A 369 -29.81 19.73 -3.18
C ASP A 369 -29.77 20.88 -2.14
N ILE A 370 -30.77 20.98 -1.26
CA ILE A 370 -30.79 21.97 -0.19
C ILE A 370 -29.59 21.76 0.76
N ALA A 371 -29.33 20.52 1.17
CA ALA A 371 -28.23 20.21 2.09
C ALA A 371 -26.86 20.50 1.47
N THR A 372 -26.65 20.12 0.20
CA THR A 372 -25.42 20.40 -0.54
C THR A 372 -25.20 21.90 -0.70
N ARG A 373 -26.22 22.66 -1.11
CA ARG A 373 -26.14 24.13 -1.23
C ARG A 373 -25.85 24.80 0.11
N ALA A 374 -26.53 24.39 1.17
CA ALA A 374 -26.29 24.94 2.51
C ALA A 374 -24.87 24.68 3.01
N LEU A 375 -24.30 23.49 2.72
CA LEU A 375 -22.93 23.17 3.09
C LEU A 375 -21.90 23.96 2.27
N VAL A 376 -22.11 24.08 0.95
CA VAL A 376 -21.29 24.90 0.06
C VAL A 376 -21.33 26.38 0.47
N GLU A 377 -22.52 26.93 0.73
CA GLU A 377 -22.69 28.30 1.20
C GLU A 377 -21.96 28.53 2.54
N ALA A 378 -22.10 27.61 3.50
CA ALA A 378 -21.41 27.70 4.77
C ALA A 378 -19.89 27.71 4.63
N MET A 379 -19.31 26.89 3.74
CA MET A 379 -17.87 26.87 3.46
C MET A 379 -17.40 28.17 2.81
N ILE A 380 -18.15 28.68 1.81
CA ILE A 380 -17.84 29.96 1.15
C ILE A 380 -17.90 31.13 2.14
N MET A 381 -18.85 31.12 3.09
CA MET A 381 -18.98 32.17 4.09
C MET A 381 -17.92 32.07 5.20
N GLN A 382 -17.33 30.88 5.42
CA GLN A 382 -16.36 30.64 6.50
C GLN A 382 -14.91 30.99 6.12
N THR A 383 -14.53 31.02 4.84
CA THR A 383 -13.19 31.44 4.41
C THR A 383 -13.22 32.36 3.20
N SER A 384 -12.22 33.24 3.10
CA SER A 384 -11.97 34.04 1.88
C SER A 384 -11.06 33.34 0.88
N ARG A 385 -10.41 32.23 1.25
CA ARG A 385 -9.52 31.45 0.38
C ARG A 385 -10.20 30.17 -0.05
N TRP A 386 -10.62 30.12 -1.31
CA TRP A 386 -11.22 28.95 -1.94
C TRP A 386 -10.39 27.66 -1.79
N GLY A 387 -9.05 27.80 -1.72
CA GLY A 387 -8.13 26.67 -1.57
C GLY A 387 -8.32 25.85 -0.29
N ASP A 388 -8.82 26.46 0.79
CA ASP A 388 -8.92 25.77 2.09
C ASP A 388 -10.00 24.67 2.11
N PHE A 389 -11.00 24.76 1.23
CA PHE A 389 -12.09 23.79 1.09
C PHE A 389 -12.16 23.16 -0.32
N TYR A 390 -11.11 23.28 -1.14
CA TYR A 390 -11.12 22.82 -2.54
C TYR A 390 -11.64 21.37 -2.69
N GLU A 391 -11.12 20.46 -1.88
CA GLU A 391 -11.51 19.04 -1.89
C GLU A 391 -12.94 18.80 -1.36
N CYS A 392 -13.41 19.66 -0.45
CA CYS A 392 -14.80 19.62 0.01
C CYS A 392 -15.74 20.04 -1.13
N PHE A 393 -15.39 21.10 -1.86
CA PHE A 393 -16.16 21.53 -3.03
C PHE A 393 -16.16 20.44 -4.11
N ALA A 394 -15.01 19.83 -4.41
CA ALA A 394 -14.92 18.73 -5.36
C ALA A 394 -15.89 17.60 -4.97
N THR A 395 -15.82 17.11 -3.72
CA THR A 395 -16.70 16.04 -3.22
C THR A 395 -18.18 16.43 -3.29
N CYS A 396 -18.52 17.64 -2.85
CA CYS A 396 -19.90 18.13 -2.87
C CYS A 396 -20.45 18.35 -4.30
N THR A 397 -19.61 18.66 -5.30
CA THR A 397 -20.03 18.77 -6.72
C THR A 397 -20.18 17.44 -7.44
N CYS A 398 -19.59 16.38 -6.90
CA CYS A 398 -19.73 15.02 -7.42
C CYS A 398 -20.99 14.31 -6.90
N SER A 399 -21.66 14.92 -5.92
CA SER A 399 -22.92 14.45 -5.31
C SER A 399 -24.12 15.04 -6.07
#